data_AF-A0A6P0XL62-F1
#
_entry.id   AF-A0A6P0XL62-F1
#
_cell.length_a   1.000
_cell.length_b   1.000
_cell.length_c   1.000
_cell.angle_alpha   90.00
_cell.angle_beta   90.00
_cell.angle_gamma   90.00
#
_symmetry.space_group_name_H-M   'P 1'
#
loop_
_entity.id
_entity.type
_entity.pdbx_description
1 polymer ?
#
loop_
_entity_poly.entity_id
_entity_poly.type
_entity_poly.pdbx_seq_one_letter_code
_entity_poly.pdbx_strand_id
1 'polypeptide(L)'
;EFQTTEDQSKILAKIINFFKNRLGEENEIKYNQNEQNIFTKTSRFITNSLAKLSWFQDELEEIENPQMQEYYLGVKNLKSIIAVDESFDGNIYLIKSLDSHWQYQINKGKKYLYKYRLWQEELIFRSCLEYSPEIILRASFYRGYIEWKNNLQEGEVRDDCIGATVALAVTNSAINDYNKDVNKHQFSEKLYEWLEELSESRFPLVHLYFGYHTLFHIVPLYLEQLSDWLKEITQKHADFLNHAIALSLAHAYIYSDENRKNVLNILDKWYTECLQVQSTRHIDTTKITKYDTLLKTVVLAYGLIEYKEEDKNNILIQVVDKFEEILKETKYLFIFNKKNHPFIREAVILAINNITLRYFNEIENQLQNLVLYLTNRERNYFVGILTEIYLEQRASLKDGDDEIKVKGRLYQIWLDSEPPLTYIEKALFRWVRREQNQANQNQKVIKPRKAKTAAQEIALRAFTSFAMALDREEERRIREINEKFNHAKSN
;
A
#
# COMPACT_ATOMS: atom_id res chain seq x y z
N GLU A 1 -13.75 27.39 4.18
CA GLU A 1 -13.33 28.46 5.11
C GLU A 1 -12.22 29.34 4.50
N PHE A 2 -12.51 30.17 3.49
CA PHE A 2 -11.58 31.26 3.11
C PHE A 2 -12.34 32.55 3.35
N GLN A 3 -12.05 33.23 4.47
CA GLN A 3 -12.87 34.35 4.93
C GLN A 3 -12.49 35.69 4.28
N THR A 4 -11.33 35.83 3.63
CA THR A 4 -10.97 37.09 2.96
C THR A 4 -10.19 36.91 1.65
N THR A 5 -10.40 37.85 0.73
CA THR A 5 -9.70 38.02 -0.55
C THR A 5 -8.21 38.33 -0.37
N GLU A 6 -7.80 38.75 0.82
CA GLU A 6 -6.43 39.18 1.14
C GLU A 6 -5.49 37.99 1.36
N ASP A 7 -5.96 36.94 2.04
CA ASP A 7 -5.20 35.71 2.28
C ASP A 7 -4.93 34.95 0.97
N GLN A 8 -5.93 34.94 0.07
CA GLN A 8 -5.79 34.38 -1.27
C GLN A 8 -4.74 35.16 -2.08
N SER A 9 -4.72 36.50 -1.96
CA SER A 9 -3.79 37.38 -2.68
C SER A 9 -2.34 37.24 -2.20
N LYS A 10 -2.10 37.04 -0.89
CA LYS A 10 -0.75 36.85 -0.33
C LYS A 10 -0.13 35.53 -0.75
N ILE A 11 -0.91 34.44 -0.75
CA ILE A 11 -0.47 33.13 -1.23
C ILE A 11 -0.18 33.19 -2.74
N LEU A 12 -1.06 33.84 -3.50
CA LEU A 12 -0.88 34.04 -4.94
C LEU A 12 0.40 34.81 -5.25
N ALA A 13 0.69 35.87 -4.49
CA ALA A 13 1.93 36.65 -4.64
C ALA A 13 3.20 35.83 -4.35
N LYS A 14 3.18 34.94 -3.34
CA LYS A 14 4.32 34.06 -3.04
C LYS A 14 4.53 33.00 -4.13
N ILE A 15 3.46 32.39 -4.63
CA ILE A 15 3.54 31.43 -5.75
C ILE A 15 4.04 32.14 -7.01
N ILE A 16 3.53 33.33 -7.32
CA ILE A 16 3.96 34.14 -8.46
C ILE A 16 5.43 34.54 -8.32
N ASN A 17 5.89 35.01 -7.15
CA ASN A 17 7.30 35.36 -6.94
C ASN A 17 8.21 34.14 -7.03
N PHE A 18 7.78 32.97 -6.53
CA PHE A 18 8.52 31.72 -6.71
C PHE A 18 8.73 31.40 -8.20
N PHE A 19 7.68 31.51 -9.02
CA PHE A 19 7.79 31.28 -10.46
C PHE A 19 8.53 32.39 -11.21
N LYS A 20 8.36 33.67 -10.85
CA LYS A 20 9.07 34.81 -11.46
C LYS A 20 10.57 34.76 -11.21
N ASN A 21 10.99 34.44 -9.99
CA ASN A 21 12.41 34.33 -9.64
C ASN A 21 13.09 33.14 -10.35
N ARG A 22 12.33 32.13 -10.78
CA ARG A 22 12.84 30.95 -11.49
C ARG A 22 12.79 31.04 -13.02
N LEU A 23 11.85 31.79 -13.58
CA LEU A 23 11.68 31.91 -15.03
C LEU A 23 12.50 33.06 -15.65
N GLY A 24 13.28 33.78 -14.85
CA GLY A 24 14.01 34.96 -15.27
C GLY A 24 13.10 36.18 -15.40
N GLU A 25 13.56 37.35 -14.94
CA GLU A 25 12.76 38.57 -14.78
C GLU A 25 12.23 39.20 -16.10
N GLU A 26 12.51 38.64 -17.28
CA GLU A 26 12.39 39.37 -18.54
C GLU A 26 11.09 39.21 -19.33
N ASN A 27 10.06 38.52 -18.82
CA ASN A 27 8.78 38.49 -19.54
C ASN A 27 7.61 38.93 -18.65
N GLU A 28 7.19 40.19 -18.83
CA GLU A 28 5.84 40.64 -18.47
C GLU A 28 4.81 39.81 -19.25
N ILE A 29 4.38 38.69 -18.68
CA ILE A 29 3.28 37.89 -19.23
C ILE A 29 1.98 38.68 -19.00
N LYS A 30 1.49 39.33 -20.05
CA LYS A 30 0.11 39.82 -20.11
C LYS A 30 -0.83 38.62 -20.12
N TYR A 31 -1.42 38.32 -18.96
CA TYR A 31 -2.43 37.27 -18.81
C TYR A 31 -3.59 37.46 -19.79
N ASN A 32 -3.88 36.43 -20.61
CA ASN A 32 -5.04 36.38 -21.49
C ASN A 32 -6.27 35.89 -20.69
N GLN A 33 -7.47 36.43 -20.99
CA GLN A 33 -8.78 36.02 -20.44
C GLN A 33 -9.01 34.49 -20.36
N ASN A 34 -8.38 33.69 -21.22
CA ASN A 34 -8.44 32.23 -21.14
C ASN A 34 -7.76 31.64 -19.89
N GLU A 35 -6.64 32.23 -19.44
CA GLU A 35 -5.93 31.77 -18.25
C GLU A 35 -6.67 32.16 -16.97
N GLN A 36 -7.33 33.34 -16.96
CA GLN A 36 -8.26 33.73 -15.88
C GLN A 36 -9.48 32.81 -15.80
N ASN A 37 -9.97 32.30 -16.93
CA ASN A 37 -11.08 31.34 -16.97
C ASN A 37 -10.68 29.95 -16.44
N ILE A 38 -9.47 29.48 -16.76
CA ILE A 38 -8.93 28.23 -16.20
C ILE A 38 -8.76 28.39 -14.68
N PHE A 39 -8.22 29.52 -14.24
CA PHE A 39 -8.01 29.83 -12.83
C PHE A 39 -9.33 29.90 -12.03
N THR A 40 -10.36 30.52 -12.60
CA THR A 40 -11.70 30.62 -11.98
C THR A 40 -12.37 29.24 -11.87
N LYS A 41 -12.18 28.36 -12.87
CA LYS A 41 -12.71 26.99 -12.84
C LYS A 41 -12.03 26.12 -11.78
N THR A 42 -10.71 26.22 -11.64
CA THR A 42 -9.94 25.50 -10.61
C THR A 42 -10.33 25.94 -9.19
N SER A 43 -10.50 27.25 -8.97
CA SER A 43 -10.95 27.79 -7.67
C SER A 43 -12.37 27.30 -7.28
N ARG A 44 -13.29 27.25 -8.25
CA ARG A 44 -14.67 26.77 -8.03
C ARG A 44 -14.73 25.26 -7.74
N PHE A 45 -13.88 24.47 -8.40
CA PHE A 45 -13.74 23.03 -8.14
C PHE A 45 -13.22 22.75 -6.72
N ILE A 46 -12.19 23.46 -6.28
CA ILE A 46 -11.64 23.36 -4.92
C ILE A 46 -12.73 23.71 -3.89
N THR A 47 -13.50 24.78 -4.11
CA THR A 47 -14.55 25.23 -3.20
C THR A 47 -15.69 24.20 -3.05
N ASN A 48 -16.11 23.57 -4.16
CA ASN A 48 -17.18 22.56 -4.14
C ASN A 48 -16.72 21.23 -3.52
N SER A 49 -15.45 20.86 -3.71
CA SER A 49 -14.85 19.70 -3.07
C SER A 49 -14.77 19.90 -1.56
N LEU A 50 -14.40 21.11 -1.08
CA LEU A 50 -14.36 21.44 0.35
C LEU A 50 -15.72 21.41 1.05
N ALA A 51 -16.83 21.65 0.34
CA ALA A 51 -18.18 21.63 0.93
C ALA A 51 -18.71 20.22 1.20
N LYS A 52 -18.26 19.21 0.43
CA LYS A 52 -18.62 17.79 0.64
C LYS A 52 -17.85 17.13 1.78
N LEU A 53 -16.80 17.80 2.27
CA LEU A 53 -15.80 17.28 3.19
C LEU A 53 -16.10 17.62 4.66
N SER A 54 -16.96 18.60 4.95
CA SER A 54 -17.36 18.92 6.34
C SER A 54 -18.31 17.89 6.95
N TRP A 55 -18.92 17.01 6.14
CA TRP A 55 -19.81 15.94 6.59
C TRP A 55 -19.07 14.72 7.15
N PHE A 56 -17.79 14.53 6.78
CA PHE A 56 -16.99 13.35 7.16
C PHE A 56 -16.18 13.56 8.44
N GLN A 57 -16.09 14.80 8.92
CA GLN A 57 -15.29 15.19 10.07
C GLN A 57 -15.97 14.81 11.40
N ASP A 58 -17.30 14.73 11.40
CA ASP A 58 -18.10 14.36 12.57
C ASP A 58 -18.06 12.85 12.91
N GLU A 59 -17.61 11.99 11.97
CA GLU A 59 -17.50 10.53 12.19
C GLU A 59 -16.13 10.07 12.75
N LEU A 60 -15.10 10.91 12.67
CA LEU A 60 -13.72 10.53 13.04
C LEU A 60 -13.35 10.84 14.51
N GLU A 61 -14.15 11.66 15.19
CA GLU A 61 -13.89 12.03 16.60
C GLU A 61 -14.24 10.92 17.62
N GLU A 62 -14.80 9.78 17.18
CA GLU A 62 -15.24 8.68 18.07
C GLU A 62 -14.22 7.53 18.29
N ILE A 63 -12.97 7.60 17.80
CA ILE A 63 -12.02 6.47 17.91
C ILE A 63 -11.02 6.64 19.08
N GLU A 64 -11.33 6.04 20.23
CA GLU A 64 -10.41 5.89 21.38
C GLU A 64 -9.56 4.60 21.27
N ASN A 65 -8.28 4.68 20.87
CA ASN A 65 -7.38 3.51 20.83
C ASN A 65 -6.23 3.59 21.87
N PRO A 66 -6.22 2.73 22.91
CA PRO A 66 -5.20 2.69 23.96
C PRO A 66 -3.76 2.41 23.49
N GLN A 67 -3.56 1.74 22.35
CA GLN A 67 -2.22 1.45 21.82
C GLN A 67 -1.49 2.72 21.33
N MET A 68 -2.23 3.79 21.01
CA MET A 68 -1.66 5.09 20.64
C MET A 68 -1.08 5.84 21.84
N GLN A 69 -1.58 5.59 23.06
CA GLN A 69 -1.10 6.27 24.27
C GLN A 69 0.29 5.77 24.72
N GLU A 70 0.56 4.47 24.67
CA GLU A 70 1.90 3.92 24.97
C GLU A 70 2.96 4.39 23.98
N TYR A 71 2.59 4.53 22.70
CA TYR A 71 3.48 5.02 21.66
C TYR A 71 3.86 6.50 21.85
N TYR A 72 2.88 7.33 22.25
CA TYR A 72 3.10 8.75 22.54
C TYR A 72 4.09 8.97 23.69
N LEU A 73 4.04 8.12 24.73
CA LEU A 73 5.03 8.12 25.81
C LEU A 73 6.44 7.75 25.32
N GLY A 74 6.55 6.78 24.40
CA GLY A 74 7.85 6.36 23.83
C GLY A 74 8.55 7.46 23.04
N VAL A 75 7.80 8.22 22.24
CA VAL A 75 8.33 9.35 21.44
C VAL A 75 8.71 10.55 22.31
N LYS A 76 7.94 10.82 23.37
CA LYS A 76 8.23 11.89 24.33
C LYS A 76 9.57 11.65 25.05
N ASN A 77 9.86 10.40 25.41
CA ASN A 77 11.11 10.01 26.04
C ASN A 77 12.33 10.12 25.11
N LEU A 78 12.15 9.93 23.79
CA LEU A 78 13.22 10.12 22.81
C LEU A 78 13.56 11.61 22.59
N LYS A 79 12.55 12.48 22.57
CA LYS A 79 12.76 13.95 22.47
C LYS A 79 13.49 14.52 23.68
N SER A 80 13.19 14.04 24.89
CA SER A 80 13.92 14.47 26.10
C SER A 80 15.38 14.02 26.13
N ILE A 81 15.73 12.94 25.42
CA ILE A 81 17.12 12.47 25.33
C ILE A 81 17.93 13.31 24.34
N ILE A 82 17.32 13.71 23.22
CA ILE A 82 17.98 14.55 22.20
C ILE A 82 18.16 15.99 22.71
N ALA A 83 17.22 16.52 23.50
CA ALA A 83 17.28 17.87 24.05
C ALA A 83 18.37 18.09 25.12
N VAL A 84 18.95 17.03 25.68
CA VAL A 84 20.02 17.13 26.69
C VAL A 84 21.39 17.35 26.05
N ASP A 85 21.55 17.05 24.76
CA ASP A 85 22.86 17.08 24.06
C ASP A 85 23.19 18.44 23.42
N GLU A 86 22.23 19.37 23.33
CA GLU A 86 22.44 20.69 22.71
C GLU A 86 23.01 21.76 23.66
N SER A 87 23.32 21.41 24.91
CA SER A 87 23.76 22.38 25.94
C SER A 87 25.17 22.20 26.50
N PHE A 88 25.99 21.30 25.95
CA PHE A 88 27.35 21.07 26.44
C PHE A 88 28.42 21.19 25.35
N ASP A 89 28.94 22.42 25.22
CA ASP A 89 30.19 22.71 24.53
C ASP A 89 31.36 22.17 25.37
N GLY A 90 32.03 21.12 24.86
CA GLY A 90 33.33 20.67 25.36
C GLY A 90 33.40 19.21 25.81
N ASN A 91 33.70 18.31 24.86
CA ASN A 91 34.79 17.32 24.91
C ASN A 91 34.61 16.23 23.84
N ILE A 92 35.34 16.37 22.72
CA ILE A 92 35.45 15.37 21.64
C ILE A 92 36.22 14.09 22.08
N TYR A 93 36.71 14.01 23.32
CA TYR A 93 37.47 12.86 23.81
C TYR A 93 36.65 11.72 24.42
N LEU A 94 35.32 11.82 24.54
CA LEU A 94 34.48 10.78 25.18
C LEU A 94 33.83 9.76 24.22
N ILE A 95 34.10 9.83 22.91
CA ILE A 95 33.41 8.97 21.92
C ILE A 95 34.03 7.56 21.83
N LYS A 96 35.21 7.32 22.41
CA LYS A 96 35.85 5.99 22.38
C LYS A 96 35.45 5.03 23.52
N SER A 97 34.65 5.48 24.49
CA SER A 97 34.21 4.63 25.61
C SER A 97 32.69 4.52 25.77
N LEU A 98 31.91 4.87 24.75
CA LEU A 98 30.45 4.68 24.81
C LEU A 98 30.12 3.19 24.76
N ASP A 99 29.84 2.72 25.97
CA ASP A 99 29.45 1.41 26.44
C ASP A 99 28.52 0.65 25.48
N SER A 100 28.67 -0.67 25.47
CA SER A 100 27.80 -1.66 24.82
C SER A 100 26.29 -1.37 24.98
N HIS A 101 25.92 -0.73 26.09
CA HIS A 101 24.57 -0.24 26.37
C HIS A 101 24.07 0.81 25.35
N TRP A 102 24.89 1.79 24.97
CA TRP A 102 24.49 2.85 24.02
C TRP A 102 24.43 2.35 22.59
N GLN A 103 25.35 1.46 22.18
CA GLN A 103 25.22 0.77 20.90
C GLN A 103 23.94 -0.09 20.85
N TYR A 104 23.58 -0.73 21.96
CA TYR A 104 22.31 -1.46 22.07
C TYR A 104 21.10 -0.52 21.93
N GLN A 105 21.08 0.64 22.60
CA GLN A 105 19.98 1.61 22.48
C GLN A 105 19.88 2.22 21.07
N ILE A 106 21.01 2.54 20.43
CA ILE A 106 21.04 3.05 19.05
C ILE A 106 20.53 1.99 18.07
N ASN A 107 20.95 0.73 18.21
CA ASN A 107 20.46 -0.37 17.38
C ASN A 107 18.97 -0.66 17.61
N LYS A 108 18.51 -0.50 18.86
CA LYS A 108 17.10 -0.59 19.23
C LYS A 108 16.30 0.56 18.62
N GLY A 109 16.82 1.79 18.66
CA GLY A 109 16.25 2.98 18.01
C GLY A 109 16.17 2.85 16.49
N LYS A 110 17.23 2.37 15.82
CA LYS A 110 17.23 2.05 14.38
C LYS A 110 16.18 0.98 14.03
N LYS A 111 16.01 -0.03 14.88
CA LYS A 111 14.97 -1.06 14.73
C LYS A 111 13.56 -0.47 14.90
N TYR A 112 13.38 0.51 15.79
CA TYR A 112 12.10 1.22 15.95
C TYR A 112 11.82 2.20 14.82
N LEU A 113 12.81 2.92 14.30
CA LEU A 113 12.67 3.80 13.13
C LEU A 113 12.37 2.99 11.85
N TYR A 114 13.03 1.84 11.67
CA TYR A 114 12.69 0.90 10.61
C TYR A 114 11.26 0.38 10.77
N LYS A 115 10.85 -0.02 11.98
CA LYS A 115 9.46 -0.40 12.27
C LYS A 115 8.46 0.73 12.08
N TYR A 116 8.83 1.98 12.36
CA TYR A 116 7.97 3.15 12.18
C TYR A 116 7.78 3.48 10.71
N ARG A 117 8.85 3.41 9.91
CA ARG A 117 8.80 3.53 8.46
C ARG A 117 7.96 2.41 7.84
N LEU A 118 8.15 1.17 8.30
CA LEU A 118 7.31 0.04 7.93
C LEU A 118 5.86 0.20 8.38
N TRP A 119 5.62 0.79 9.55
CA TRP A 119 4.27 1.08 10.02
C TRP A 119 3.62 2.19 9.20
N GLN A 120 4.35 3.23 8.80
CA GLN A 120 3.83 4.25 7.88
C GLN A 120 3.52 3.65 6.50
N GLU A 121 4.41 2.81 5.96
CA GLU A 121 4.15 2.05 4.74
C GLU A 121 2.94 1.12 4.92
N GLU A 122 2.83 0.40 6.04
CA GLU A 122 1.70 -0.47 6.40
C GLU A 122 0.41 0.32 6.64
N LEU A 123 0.45 1.56 7.11
CA LEU A 123 -0.72 2.38 7.40
C LEU A 123 -1.23 3.09 6.14
N ILE A 124 -0.32 3.59 5.31
CA ILE A 124 -0.63 4.02 3.93
C ILE A 124 -1.20 2.84 3.15
N PHE A 125 -0.63 1.64 3.32
CA PHE A 125 -1.06 0.41 2.66
C PHE A 125 -2.38 -0.17 3.19
N ARG A 126 -2.62 -0.18 4.50
CA ARG A 126 -3.94 -0.53 5.06
C ARG A 126 -4.98 0.47 4.60
N SER A 127 -4.60 1.75 4.51
CA SER A 127 -5.43 2.74 3.85
C SER A 127 -5.61 2.44 2.35
N CYS A 128 -4.64 1.80 1.67
CA CYS A 128 -4.75 1.31 0.27
C CYS A 128 -5.63 0.08 0.10
N LEU A 129 -5.71 -0.77 1.12
CA LEU A 129 -6.48 -2.01 1.08
C LEU A 129 -7.90 -1.82 1.57
N GLU A 130 -8.11 -0.98 2.59
CA GLU A 130 -9.43 -0.72 3.16
C GLU A 130 -10.17 0.40 2.40
N TYR A 131 -9.45 1.22 1.64
CA TYR A 131 -10.02 2.33 0.91
C TYR A 131 -9.45 2.47 -0.51
N SER A 132 -10.23 3.03 -1.44
CA SER A 132 -9.75 3.25 -2.82
C SER A 132 -8.48 4.12 -2.85
N PRO A 133 -7.61 4.00 -3.86
CA PRO A 133 -6.47 4.91 -4.06
C PRO A 133 -6.85 6.40 -3.91
N GLU A 134 -8.07 6.77 -4.33
CA GLU A 134 -8.63 8.11 -4.16
C GLU A 134 -8.85 8.51 -2.69
N ILE A 135 -9.21 7.58 -1.82
CA ILE A 135 -9.43 7.85 -0.39
C ILE A 135 -8.09 8.04 0.34
N ILE A 136 -7.02 7.36 -0.08
CA ILE A 136 -5.67 7.60 0.46
C ILE A 136 -5.10 8.91 -0.02
N LEU A 137 -5.29 9.20 -1.31
CA LEU A 137 -5.02 10.51 -1.88
C LEU A 137 -5.76 11.56 -1.06
N ARG A 138 -7.04 11.33 -0.72
CA ARG A 138 -7.81 12.22 0.16
C ARG A 138 -7.29 12.26 1.60
N ALA A 139 -6.97 11.15 2.25
CA ALA A 139 -6.52 11.11 3.64
C ALA A 139 -5.12 11.73 3.81
N SER A 140 -4.22 11.46 2.88
CA SER A 140 -2.90 12.10 2.77
C SER A 140 -3.04 13.57 2.44
N PHE A 141 -3.97 13.92 1.54
CA PHE A 141 -4.35 15.30 1.25
C PHE A 141 -4.90 16.00 2.48
N TYR A 142 -5.74 15.34 3.28
CA TYR A 142 -6.31 15.86 4.51
C TYR A 142 -5.27 16.08 5.59
N ARG A 143 -4.34 15.14 5.77
CA ARG A 143 -3.28 15.29 6.77
C ARG A 143 -2.30 16.39 6.37
N GLY A 144 -1.90 16.42 5.09
CA GLY A 144 -1.11 17.51 4.53
C GLY A 144 -1.85 18.85 4.60
N TYR A 145 -3.16 18.86 4.39
CA TYR A 145 -4.03 20.03 4.50
C TYR A 145 -4.19 20.53 5.94
N ILE A 146 -4.33 19.64 6.93
CA ILE A 146 -4.44 20.00 8.36
C ILE A 146 -3.10 20.57 8.84
N GLU A 147 -1.99 19.91 8.52
CA GLU A 147 -0.66 20.44 8.85
C GLU A 147 -0.41 21.78 8.13
N TRP A 148 -0.78 21.89 6.86
CA TRP A 148 -0.73 23.14 6.10
C TRP A 148 -1.58 24.24 6.72
N LYS A 149 -2.84 23.96 7.08
CA LYS A 149 -3.78 24.90 7.70
C LYS A 149 -3.25 25.42 9.04
N ASN A 150 -2.68 24.54 9.85
CA ASN A 150 -2.08 24.90 11.14
C ASN A 150 -0.83 25.78 10.94
N ASN A 151 0.05 25.45 9.98
CA ASN A 151 1.24 26.25 9.69
C ASN A 151 0.89 27.60 9.02
N LEU A 152 -0.22 27.68 8.28
CA LEU A 152 -0.69 28.93 7.68
C LEU A 152 -1.20 29.93 8.70
N GLN A 153 -1.81 29.46 9.80
CA GLN A 153 -2.18 30.31 10.93
C GLN A 153 -0.96 30.95 11.61
N GLU A 154 0.23 30.38 11.44
CA GLU A 154 1.50 30.89 11.93
C GLU A 154 2.25 31.78 10.90
N GLY A 155 1.70 31.97 9.69
CA GLY A 155 2.25 32.88 8.68
C GLY A 155 3.41 32.33 7.82
N GLU A 156 3.86 31.09 8.06
CA GLU A 156 4.93 30.45 7.31
C GLU A 156 4.39 29.39 6.33
N VAL A 157 4.53 29.65 5.02
CA VAL A 157 4.31 28.61 4.01
C VAL A 157 5.61 27.81 3.91
N ARG A 158 5.59 26.58 4.40
CA ARG A 158 6.74 25.68 4.36
C ARG A 158 7.06 25.28 2.91
N ASP A 159 8.35 25.19 2.57
CA ASP A 159 8.84 24.86 1.23
C ASP A 159 8.30 23.52 0.68
N ASP A 160 8.04 22.56 1.57
CA ASP A 160 7.48 21.25 1.23
C ASP A 160 6.04 21.35 0.67
N CYS A 161 5.24 22.29 1.16
CA CYS A 161 3.90 22.56 0.67
C CYS A 161 3.91 23.23 -0.71
N ILE A 162 4.90 24.08 -0.97
CA ILE A 162 5.11 24.68 -2.31
C ILE A 162 5.48 23.57 -3.30
N GLY A 163 6.45 22.73 -2.97
CA GLY A 163 6.84 21.60 -3.83
C GLY A 163 5.68 20.63 -4.11
N ALA A 164 4.85 20.32 -3.10
CA ALA A 164 3.66 19.48 -3.29
C ALA A 164 2.63 20.14 -4.21
N THR A 165 2.43 21.45 -4.09
CA THR A 165 1.55 22.23 -4.98
C THR A 165 2.08 22.25 -6.41
N VAL A 166 3.41 22.36 -6.58
CA VAL A 166 4.07 22.28 -7.89
C VAL A 166 3.83 20.90 -8.52
N ALA A 167 3.97 19.81 -7.77
CA ALA A 167 3.68 18.46 -8.28
C ALA A 167 2.25 18.34 -8.82
N LEU A 168 1.27 18.88 -8.08
CA LEU A 168 -0.13 18.93 -8.54
C LEU A 168 -0.32 19.79 -9.79
N ALA A 169 0.33 20.95 -9.85
CA ALA A 169 0.26 21.85 -11.01
C ALA A 169 0.88 21.21 -12.27
N VAL A 170 2.07 20.61 -12.14
CA VAL A 170 2.75 19.87 -13.21
C VAL A 170 1.85 18.75 -13.73
N THR A 171 1.20 18.00 -12.84
CA THR A 171 0.24 16.94 -13.22
C THR A 171 -0.88 17.50 -14.12
N ASN A 172 -1.55 18.57 -13.68
CA ASN A 172 -2.66 19.13 -14.43
C ASN A 172 -2.23 19.73 -15.77
N SER A 173 -1.06 20.39 -15.81
CA SER A 173 -0.50 20.90 -17.06
C SER A 173 -0.20 19.77 -18.04
N ALA A 174 0.45 18.70 -17.58
CA ALA A 174 0.75 17.53 -18.41
C ALA A 174 -0.51 16.89 -19.01
N ILE A 175 -1.56 16.69 -18.19
CA ILE A 175 -2.84 16.14 -18.66
C ILE A 175 -3.49 17.08 -19.69
N ASN A 176 -3.50 18.38 -19.42
CA ASN A 176 -4.09 19.36 -20.33
C ASN A 176 -3.34 19.41 -21.67
N ASP A 177 -2.02 19.35 -21.63
CA ASP A 177 -1.19 19.38 -22.84
C ASP A 177 -1.34 18.09 -23.65
N TYR A 178 -1.39 16.93 -22.97
CA TYR A 178 -1.69 15.65 -23.60
C TYR A 178 -3.04 15.67 -24.35
N ASN A 179 -4.08 16.26 -23.74
CA ASN A 179 -5.43 16.30 -24.31
C ASN A 179 -5.61 17.33 -25.43
N LYS A 180 -4.76 18.37 -25.50
CA LYS A 180 -4.88 19.41 -26.53
C LYS A 180 -4.35 18.98 -27.89
N ASP A 181 -3.31 18.15 -27.93
CA ASP A 181 -2.66 17.74 -29.18
C ASP A 181 -2.82 16.24 -29.43
N VAL A 182 -4.03 15.86 -29.86
CA VAL A 182 -4.44 14.47 -30.15
C VAL A 182 -3.51 13.78 -31.17
N ASN A 183 -2.79 14.56 -32.00
CA ASN A 183 -1.93 14.05 -33.05
C ASN A 183 -0.44 14.08 -32.69
N LYS A 184 -0.06 14.68 -31.54
CA LYS A 184 1.30 14.71 -31.02
C LYS A 184 1.29 14.64 -29.50
N HIS A 185 1.06 13.44 -28.97
CA HIS A 185 1.34 13.12 -27.56
C HIS A 185 2.86 13.10 -27.29
N GLN A 186 3.53 14.23 -27.56
CA GLN A 186 4.96 14.37 -27.38
C GLN A 186 5.24 14.71 -25.92
N PHE A 187 6.06 13.87 -25.29
CA PHE A 187 6.56 14.13 -23.96
C PHE A 187 7.54 15.30 -24.02
N SER A 188 7.24 16.41 -23.33
CA SER A 188 8.03 17.64 -23.43
C SER A 188 9.26 17.59 -22.53
N GLU A 189 10.37 18.17 -23.00
CA GLU A 189 11.61 18.29 -22.21
C GLU A 189 11.37 19.02 -20.89
N LYS A 190 10.56 20.08 -20.92
CA LYS A 190 10.17 20.82 -19.71
C LYS A 190 9.39 19.96 -18.71
N LEU A 191 8.53 19.05 -19.18
CA LEU A 191 7.86 18.11 -18.28
C LEU A 191 8.87 17.16 -17.64
N TYR A 192 9.81 16.62 -18.43
CA TYR A 192 10.87 15.76 -17.91
C TYR A 192 11.69 16.45 -16.82
N GLU A 193 12.15 17.69 -17.05
CA GLU A 193 12.89 18.49 -16.05
C GLU A 193 12.11 18.62 -14.74
N TRP A 194 10.81 18.92 -14.81
CA TRP A 194 9.98 19.01 -13.61
C TRP A 194 9.84 17.67 -12.89
N LEU A 195 9.67 16.58 -13.63
CA LEU A 195 9.56 15.25 -13.03
C LEU A 195 10.87 14.85 -12.35
N GLU A 196 12.01 15.13 -12.97
CA GLU A 196 13.33 14.89 -12.39
C GLU A 196 13.51 15.71 -11.10
N GLU A 197 13.21 17.01 -11.13
CA GLU A 197 13.34 17.89 -9.96
C GLU A 197 12.46 17.42 -8.79
N LEU A 198 11.21 17.02 -9.07
CA LEU A 198 10.29 16.52 -8.05
C LEU A 198 10.71 15.18 -7.47
N SER A 199 11.35 14.32 -8.28
CA SER A 199 11.87 13.02 -7.85
C SER A 199 13.10 13.11 -6.94
N GLU A 200 13.88 14.19 -7.05
CA GLU A 200 15.08 14.44 -6.25
C GLU A 200 14.79 15.35 -5.04
N SER A 201 13.51 15.60 -4.73
CA SER A 201 13.12 16.50 -3.65
C SER A 201 13.55 15.95 -2.29
N ARG A 202 14.18 16.78 -1.47
CA ARG A 202 14.51 16.40 -0.08
C ARG A 202 13.28 16.26 0.84
N PHE A 203 12.10 16.68 0.37
CA PHE A 203 10.91 16.80 1.20
C PHE A 203 9.97 15.59 1.02
N PRO A 204 9.70 14.81 2.09
CA PRO A 204 8.83 13.64 2.00
C PRO A 204 7.42 13.95 1.49
N LEU A 205 6.87 15.12 1.84
CA LEU A 205 5.56 15.55 1.35
C LEU A 205 5.55 15.73 -0.17
N VAL A 206 6.63 16.27 -0.75
CA VAL A 206 6.74 16.44 -2.20
C VAL A 206 6.74 15.08 -2.89
N HIS A 207 7.57 14.14 -2.44
CA HIS A 207 7.57 12.78 -2.97
C HIS A 207 6.20 12.09 -2.81
N LEU A 208 5.44 12.39 -1.75
CA LEU A 208 4.14 11.77 -1.51
C LEU A 208 3.15 12.19 -2.60
N TYR A 209 3.04 13.50 -2.87
CA TYR A 209 2.20 14.02 -3.94
C TYR A 209 2.74 13.68 -5.32
N PHE A 210 4.04 13.83 -5.54
CA PHE A 210 4.69 13.46 -6.79
C PHE A 210 4.47 11.96 -7.10
N GLY A 211 4.74 11.07 -6.16
CA GLY A 211 4.55 9.64 -6.33
C GLY A 211 3.09 9.26 -6.52
N TYR A 212 2.24 9.55 -5.54
CA TYR A 212 0.87 9.01 -5.52
C TYR A 212 -0.15 9.84 -6.31
N HIS A 213 0.17 11.07 -6.69
CA HIS A 213 -0.68 11.89 -7.56
C HIS A 213 -0.04 12.08 -8.94
N THR A 214 1.17 12.64 -9.02
CA THR A 214 1.76 13.02 -10.31
C THR A 214 2.10 11.82 -11.17
N LEU A 215 2.90 10.87 -10.66
CA LEU A 215 3.24 9.65 -11.40
C LEU A 215 2.00 8.83 -11.71
N PHE A 216 1.07 8.71 -10.77
CA PHE A 216 -0.17 7.96 -10.96
C PHE A 216 -0.95 8.40 -12.21
N HIS A 217 -1.02 9.72 -12.49
CA HIS A 217 -1.73 10.23 -13.65
C HIS A 217 -0.87 10.36 -14.91
N ILE A 218 0.44 10.61 -14.78
CA ILE A 218 1.32 10.85 -15.93
C ILE A 218 1.84 9.54 -16.53
N VAL A 219 2.16 8.53 -15.72
CA VAL A 219 2.72 7.26 -16.20
C VAL A 219 1.79 6.57 -17.21
N PRO A 220 0.47 6.49 -17.03
CA PRO A 220 -0.42 5.94 -18.05
C PRO A 220 -0.39 6.69 -19.39
N LEU A 221 -0.13 8.00 -19.39
CA LEU A 221 -0.11 8.84 -20.59
C LEU A 221 1.20 8.72 -21.38
N TYR A 222 2.31 8.49 -20.68
CA TYR A 222 3.66 8.54 -21.24
C TYR A 222 4.50 7.31 -20.87
N LEU A 223 3.85 6.14 -20.75
CA LEU A 223 4.45 4.92 -20.20
C LEU A 223 5.75 4.53 -20.91
N GLU A 224 5.74 4.54 -22.25
CA GLU A 224 6.90 4.13 -23.03
C GLU A 224 8.08 5.08 -22.83
N GLN A 225 7.83 6.39 -22.90
CA GLN A 225 8.84 7.44 -22.77
C GLN A 225 9.43 7.48 -21.35
N LEU A 226 8.62 7.16 -20.34
CA LEU A 226 9.02 7.21 -18.94
C LEU A 226 9.65 5.90 -18.44
N SER A 227 9.53 4.79 -19.17
CA SER A 227 9.90 3.46 -18.69
C SER A 227 11.34 3.39 -18.13
N ASP A 228 12.35 3.77 -18.90
CA ASP A 228 13.75 3.72 -18.46
C ASP A 228 14.05 4.71 -17.31
N TRP A 229 13.39 5.87 -17.30
CA TRP A 229 13.54 6.85 -16.22
C TRP A 229 12.87 6.40 -14.92
N LEU A 230 11.68 5.79 -14.97
CA LEU A 230 11.03 5.18 -13.81
C LEU A 230 11.94 4.11 -13.19
N LYS A 231 12.57 3.29 -14.04
CA LYS A 231 13.57 2.32 -13.58
C LYS A 231 14.71 3.02 -12.84
N GLU A 232 15.26 4.09 -13.39
CA GLU A 232 16.33 4.85 -12.74
C GLU A 232 15.91 5.37 -11.35
N ILE A 233 14.71 5.97 -11.23
CA ILE A 233 14.18 6.43 -9.94
C ILE A 233 14.06 5.26 -8.95
N THR A 234 13.46 4.14 -9.36
CA THR A 234 13.33 2.98 -8.46
C THR A 234 14.68 2.44 -7.99
N GLN A 235 15.73 2.63 -8.77
CA GLN A 235 17.10 2.20 -8.46
C GLN A 235 17.83 3.19 -7.54
N LYS A 236 17.53 4.49 -7.64
CA LYS A 236 18.09 5.55 -6.80
C LYS A 236 17.42 5.60 -5.42
N HIS A 237 16.10 5.45 -5.38
CA HIS A 237 15.31 5.60 -4.17
C HIS A 237 14.94 4.22 -3.59
N ALA A 238 15.09 4.09 -2.28
CA ALA A 238 14.68 2.90 -1.52
C ALA A 238 13.56 3.27 -0.53
N ASP A 239 12.60 4.06 -1.00
CA ASP A 239 11.54 4.67 -0.19
C ASP A 239 10.14 4.39 -0.77
N PHE A 240 9.17 5.24 -0.41
CA PHE A 240 7.79 5.09 -0.82
C PHE A 240 7.57 5.40 -2.31
N LEU A 241 8.55 6.00 -3.02
CA LEU A 241 8.50 6.14 -4.48
C LEU A 241 8.45 4.79 -5.18
N ASN A 242 9.11 3.75 -4.63
CA ASN A 242 9.03 2.39 -5.18
C ASN A 242 7.58 1.88 -5.20
N HIS A 243 6.83 2.10 -4.12
CA HIS A 243 5.43 1.73 -4.06
C HIS A 243 4.56 2.61 -4.97
N ALA A 244 4.81 3.92 -5.00
CA ALA A 244 4.08 4.83 -5.87
C ALA A 244 4.28 4.53 -7.36
N ILE A 245 5.50 4.17 -7.78
CA ILE A 245 5.81 3.74 -9.15
C ILE A 245 5.12 2.41 -9.44
N ALA A 246 5.18 1.44 -8.51
CA ALA A 246 4.46 0.18 -8.65
C ALA A 246 2.95 0.38 -8.86
N LEU A 247 2.33 1.27 -8.06
CA LEU A 247 0.92 1.64 -8.18
C LEU A 247 0.63 2.34 -9.51
N SER A 248 1.51 3.24 -9.95
CA SER A 248 1.36 3.96 -11.22
C SER A 248 1.44 3.01 -12.43
N LEU A 249 2.33 2.02 -12.39
CA LEU A 249 2.41 0.96 -13.40
C LEU A 249 1.18 0.05 -13.38
N ALA A 250 0.70 -0.32 -12.19
CA ALA A 250 -0.53 -1.08 -12.04
C ALA A 250 -1.75 -0.33 -12.59
N HIS A 251 -1.81 1.00 -12.39
CA HIS A 251 -2.85 1.83 -12.97
C HIS A 251 -2.70 1.97 -14.50
N ALA A 252 -1.48 2.11 -15.01
CA ALA A 252 -1.23 2.16 -16.44
C ALA A 252 -1.71 0.87 -17.16
N TYR A 253 -1.61 -0.30 -16.51
CA TYR A 253 -2.07 -1.57 -17.06
C TYR A 253 -3.57 -1.56 -17.44
N ILE A 254 -4.43 -0.93 -16.64
CA ILE A 254 -5.87 -0.85 -16.94
C ILE A 254 -6.24 0.30 -17.89
N TYR A 255 -5.30 1.18 -18.22
CA TYR A 255 -5.55 2.40 -18.99
C TYR A 255 -5.88 2.14 -20.46
N SER A 256 -5.14 1.24 -21.11
CA SER A 256 -5.36 0.85 -22.52
C SER A 256 -4.83 -0.56 -22.79
N ASP A 257 -5.29 -1.22 -23.85
CA ASP A 257 -4.78 -2.55 -24.22
C ASP A 257 -3.33 -2.54 -24.69
N GLU A 258 -2.85 -1.42 -25.21
CA GLU A 258 -1.43 -1.20 -25.53
C GLU A 258 -0.60 -1.06 -24.26
N ASN A 259 -1.02 -0.19 -23.32
CA ASN A 259 -0.35 -0.04 -22.04
C ASN A 259 -0.30 -1.34 -21.27
N ARG A 260 -1.37 -2.14 -21.33
CA ARG A 260 -1.41 -3.46 -20.72
C ARG A 260 -0.24 -4.35 -21.16
N LYS A 261 0.00 -4.45 -22.47
CA LYS A 261 1.13 -5.20 -23.03
C LYS A 261 2.46 -4.56 -22.63
N ASN A 262 2.56 -3.24 -22.69
CA ASN A 262 3.76 -2.50 -22.37
C ASN A 262 4.16 -2.63 -20.90
N VAL A 263 3.22 -2.54 -19.96
CA VAL A 263 3.47 -2.72 -18.53
C VAL A 263 4.00 -4.13 -18.28
N LEU A 264 3.36 -5.18 -18.81
CA LEU A 264 3.83 -6.55 -18.63
C LEU A 264 5.25 -6.74 -19.19
N ASN A 265 5.52 -6.23 -20.40
CA ASN A 265 6.85 -6.26 -21.01
C ASN A 265 7.91 -5.53 -20.18
N ILE A 266 7.58 -4.35 -19.63
CA ILE A 266 8.45 -3.57 -18.75
C ILE A 266 8.78 -4.37 -17.48
N LEU A 267 7.75 -4.92 -16.83
CA LEU A 267 7.92 -5.69 -15.59
C LEU A 267 8.70 -6.99 -15.82
N ASP A 268 8.48 -7.69 -16.93
CA ASP A 268 9.23 -8.90 -17.30
C ASP A 268 10.69 -8.60 -17.62
N LYS A 269 10.96 -7.51 -18.35
CA LYS A 269 12.32 -7.03 -18.63
C LYS A 269 13.07 -6.72 -17.33
N TRP A 270 12.44 -5.96 -16.43
CA TRP A 270 13.04 -5.58 -15.15
C TRP A 270 13.24 -6.79 -14.22
N TYR A 271 12.26 -7.71 -14.18
CA TYR A 271 12.36 -8.96 -13.41
C TYR A 271 13.57 -9.79 -13.86
N THR A 272 13.68 -10.04 -15.17
CA THR A 272 14.75 -10.84 -15.77
C THR A 272 16.13 -10.24 -15.49
N GLU A 273 16.25 -8.92 -15.59
CA GLU A 273 17.49 -8.21 -15.26
C GLU A 273 17.90 -8.39 -13.80
N CYS A 274 16.93 -8.35 -12.87
CA CYS A 274 17.21 -8.57 -11.45
C CYS A 274 17.75 -10.00 -11.19
N LEU A 275 17.16 -11.01 -11.82
CA LEU A 275 17.59 -12.41 -11.67
C LEU A 275 18.99 -12.69 -12.24
N GLN A 276 19.31 -12.12 -13.42
CA GLN A 276 20.63 -12.29 -14.03
C GLN A 276 21.76 -11.76 -13.14
N VAL A 277 21.53 -10.65 -12.44
CA VAL A 277 22.53 -10.07 -11.54
C VAL A 277 22.66 -10.85 -10.22
N GLN A 278 21.57 -11.44 -9.72
CA GLN A 278 21.60 -12.26 -8.50
C GLN A 278 22.38 -13.56 -8.70
N SER A 279 22.27 -14.22 -9.86
CA SER A 279 22.99 -15.47 -10.15
C SER A 279 24.51 -15.34 -10.21
N THR A 280 25.05 -14.12 -10.36
CA THR A 280 26.48 -13.86 -10.55
C THR A 280 27.18 -13.28 -9.32
N ARG A 281 26.45 -12.89 -8.27
CA ARG A 281 27.02 -12.16 -7.12
C ARG A 281 26.93 -12.93 -5.82
N HIS A 282 27.99 -12.79 -5.01
CA HIS A 282 27.94 -13.17 -3.60
C HIS A 282 27.05 -12.15 -2.86
N ILE A 283 25.83 -12.56 -2.51
CA ILE A 283 24.81 -11.67 -1.92
C ILE A 283 25.25 -11.23 -0.51
N ASP A 284 25.58 -9.94 -0.35
CA ASP A 284 25.65 -9.29 0.96
C ASP A 284 24.23 -8.92 1.39
N THR A 285 23.68 -9.74 2.28
CA THR A 285 22.30 -9.61 2.76
C THR A 285 22.07 -8.40 3.67
N THR A 286 23.13 -7.66 4.02
CA THR A 286 23.02 -6.49 4.91
C THR A 286 22.81 -5.17 4.17
N LYS A 287 22.98 -5.14 2.85
CA LYS A 287 22.84 -3.93 2.03
C LYS A 287 21.73 -4.09 1.00
N ILE A 288 20.84 -3.11 0.98
CA ILE A 288 19.86 -2.96 -0.10
C ILE A 288 20.60 -2.44 -1.33
N THR A 289 20.57 -3.22 -2.41
CA THR A 289 21.12 -2.84 -3.70
C THR A 289 20.06 -2.19 -4.58
N LYS A 290 20.48 -1.48 -5.62
CA LYS A 290 19.57 -0.94 -6.64
C LYS A 290 18.71 -2.01 -7.34
N TYR A 291 19.18 -3.26 -7.40
CA TYR A 291 18.42 -4.36 -7.97
C TYR A 291 17.36 -4.88 -7.00
N ASP A 292 17.60 -4.76 -5.68
CA ASP A 292 16.60 -5.11 -4.68
C ASP A 292 15.44 -4.11 -4.65
N THR A 293 15.73 -2.82 -4.85
CA THR A 293 14.70 -1.77 -4.97
C THR A 293 13.89 -1.89 -6.25
N LEU A 294 14.55 -2.22 -7.37
CA LEU A 294 13.88 -2.54 -8.62
C LEU A 294 12.99 -3.79 -8.48
N LEU A 295 13.52 -4.89 -7.93
CA LEU A 295 12.75 -6.12 -7.73
C LEU A 295 11.58 -5.92 -6.76
N LYS A 296 11.76 -5.17 -5.67
CA LYS A 296 10.65 -4.76 -4.78
C LYS A 296 9.55 -4.07 -5.59
N THR A 297 9.92 -3.12 -6.44
CA THR A 297 8.97 -2.35 -7.25
C THR A 297 8.22 -3.25 -8.23
N VAL A 298 8.93 -4.15 -8.93
CA VAL A 298 8.35 -5.12 -9.86
C VAL A 298 7.34 -6.04 -9.15
N VAL A 299 7.74 -6.59 -8.01
CA VAL A 299 6.88 -7.49 -7.21
C VAL A 299 5.63 -6.76 -6.73
N LEU A 300 5.77 -5.54 -6.22
CA LEU A 300 4.63 -4.72 -5.81
C LEU A 300 3.72 -4.41 -6.99
N ALA A 301 4.28 -4.06 -8.15
CA ALA A 301 3.49 -3.73 -9.35
C ALA A 301 2.64 -4.93 -9.78
N TYR A 302 3.24 -6.12 -9.89
CA TYR A 302 2.50 -7.35 -10.12
C TYR A 302 1.41 -7.61 -9.07
N GLY A 303 1.74 -7.39 -7.79
CA GLY A 303 0.79 -7.53 -6.69
C GLY A 303 -0.38 -6.55 -6.75
N LEU A 304 -0.19 -5.37 -7.34
CA LEU A 304 -1.16 -4.28 -7.39
C LEU A 304 -2.01 -4.28 -8.66
N ILE A 305 -1.55 -4.87 -9.76
CA ILE A 305 -2.30 -4.98 -11.02
C ILE A 305 -3.69 -5.62 -10.79
N GLU A 306 -4.70 -4.99 -11.38
CA GLU A 306 -6.03 -5.55 -11.53
C GLU A 306 -6.14 -6.29 -12.86
N TYR A 307 -5.83 -7.59 -12.84
CA TYR A 307 -5.81 -8.44 -14.03
C TYR A 307 -7.20 -8.56 -14.67
N LYS A 308 -7.25 -8.31 -15.99
CA LYS A 308 -8.44 -8.57 -16.81
C LYS A 308 -8.70 -10.09 -16.92
N GLU A 309 -9.95 -10.49 -17.17
CA GLU A 309 -10.38 -11.90 -17.27
C GLU A 309 -9.50 -12.75 -18.19
N GLU A 310 -9.09 -12.21 -19.35
CA GLU A 310 -8.22 -12.90 -20.31
C GLU A 310 -6.81 -13.19 -19.77
N ASP A 311 -6.34 -12.40 -18.81
CA ASP A 311 -4.99 -12.51 -18.25
C ASP A 311 -4.95 -13.36 -16.96
N LYS A 312 -6.10 -13.55 -16.28
CA LYS A 312 -6.21 -14.30 -15.02
C LYS A 312 -5.76 -15.76 -15.12
N ASN A 313 -6.01 -16.43 -16.23
CA ASN A 313 -5.72 -17.86 -16.34
C ASN A 313 -4.26 -18.17 -16.70
N ASN A 314 -3.50 -17.21 -17.24
CA ASN A 314 -2.13 -17.44 -17.70
C ASN A 314 -1.12 -16.55 -16.98
N ILE A 315 -1.32 -15.24 -17.01
CA ILE A 315 -0.35 -14.27 -16.49
C ILE A 315 -0.37 -14.27 -14.97
N LEU A 316 -1.56 -14.28 -14.37
CA LEU A 316 -1.69 -14.29 -12.91
C LEU A 316 -1.03 -15.52 -12.27
N ILE A 317 -1.21 -16.69 -12.88
CA ILE A 317 -0.56 -17.93 -12.42
C ILE A 317 0.96 -17.79 -12.52
N GLN A 318 1.49 -17.33 -13.65
CA GLN A 318 2.94 -17.10 -13.83
C GLN A 318 3.50 -16.10 -12.81
N VAL A 319 2.72 -15.08 -12.44
CA VAL A 319 3.11 -14.10 -11.40
C VAL A 319 3.19 -14.75 -10.03
N VAL A 320 2.22 -15.60 -9.67
CA VAL A 320 2.27 -16.35 -8.40
C VAL A 320 3.45 -17.33 -8.39
N ASP A 321 3.75 -17.97 -9.52
CA ASP A 321 4.90 -18.86 -9.65
C ASP A 321 6.22 -18.10 -9.45
N LYS A 322 6.38 -16.90 -10.05
CA LYS A 322 7.53 -16.02 -9.80
C LYS A 322 7.67 -15.67 -8.31
N PHE A 323 6.56 -15.41 -7.62
CA PHE A 323 6.58 -15.13 -6.18
C PHE A 323 6.99 -16.35 -5.36
N GLU A 324 6.55 -17.54 -5.74
CA GLU A 324 7.01 -18.79 -5.13
C GLU A 324 8.53 -18.96 -5.28
N GLU A 325 9.07 -18.72 -6.48
CA GLU A 325 10.51 -18.80 -6.74
C GLU A 325 11.32 -17.85 -5.84
N ILE A 326 10.92 -16.58 -5.76
CA ILE A 326 11.58 -15.60 -4.87
C ILE A 326 11.50 -16.05 -3.40
N LEU A 327 10.34 -16.54 -2.94
CA LEU A 327 10.19 -17.02 -1.56
C LEU A 327 11.01 -18.28 -1.28
N LYS A 328 11.13 -19.18 -2.26
CA LYS A 328 11.92 -20.39 -2.18
C LYS A 328 13.41 -20.05 -2.06
N GLU A 329 13.93 -19.20 -2.93
CA GLU A 329 15.32 -18.76 -2.87
C GLU A 329 15.64 -18.03 -1.56
N THR A 330 14.77 -17.12 -1.12
CA THR A 330 14.96 -16.42 0.15
C THR A 330 14.89 -17.37 1.36
N LYS A 331 14.06 -18.42 1.32
CA LYS A 331 13.99 -19.42 2.39
C LYS A 331 15.23 -20.30 2.46
N TYR A 332 15.83 -20.70 1.33
CA TYR A 332 17.08 -21.46 1.38
C TYR A 332 18.20 -20.65 2.02
N LEU A 333 18.30 -19.35 1.71
CA LEU A 333 19.27 -18.46 2.35
C LEU A 333 19.05 -18.33 3.87
N PHE A 334 17.79 -18.35 4.34
CA PHE A 334 17.44 -18.36 5.77
C PHE A 334 18.04 -19.54 6.53
N ILE A 335 17.95 -20.76 5.96
CA ILE A 335 18.42 -21.99 6.61
C ILE A 335 19.94 -21.98 6.79
N PHE A 336 20.67 -21.29 5.91
CA PHE A 336 22.14 -21.21 5.93
C PHE A 336 22.70 -19.96 6.66
N ASN A 337 21.94 -19.37 7.60
CA ASN A 337 22.40 -18.28 8.48
C ASN A 337 22.85 -16.98 7.77
N LYS A 338 22.51 -16.80 6.48
CA LYS A 338 22.62 -15.50 5.80
C LYS A 338 21.24 -14.84 5.91
N LYS A 339 21.16 -13.79 6.72
CA LYS A 339 19.94 -13.00 6.98
C LYS A 339 19.14 -12.85 5.67
N ASN A 340 17.84 -13.16 5.67
CA ASN A 340 16.99 -12.84 4.52
C ASN A 340 17.19 -11.38 4.13
N HIS A 341 17.11 -11.01 2.85
CA HIS A 341 16.91 -9.61 2.49
C HIS A 341 15.43 -9.28 2.79
N PRO A 342 15.07 -8.81 4.01
CA PRO A 342 13.68 -8.80 4.47
C PRO A 342 12.83 -7.87 3.61
N PHE A 343 13.49 -6.90 3.00
CA PHE A 343 12.95 -5.88 2.13
C PHE A 343 12.23 -6.40 0.88
N ILE A 344 12.78 -7.40 0.16
CA ILE A 344 12.08 -8.00 -1.01
C ILE A 344 11.01 -8.96 -0.52
N ARG A 345 11.33 -9.77 0.50
CA ARG A 345 10.41 -10.76 1.03
C ARG A 345 9.10 -10.12 1.49
N GLU A 346 9.18 -9.01 2.22
CA GLU A 346 8.01 -8.24 2.64
C GLU A 346 7.15 -7.80 1.45
N ALA A 347 7.76 -7.27 0.40
CA ALA A 347 7.06 -6.89 -0.82
C ALA A 347 6.35 -8.08 -1.48
N VAL A 348 6.99 -9.25 -1.52
CA VAL A 348 6.37 -10.48 -2.05
C VAL A 348 5.18 -10.90 -1.21
N ILE A 349 5.30 -10.88 0.12
CA ILE A 349 4.18 -11.19 1.01
C ILE A 349 3.02 -10.23 0.77
N LEU A 350 3.27 -8.91 0.71
CA LEU A 350 2.24 -7.91 0.42
C LEU A 350 1.57 -8.18 -0.93
N ALA A 351 2.35 -8.43 -1.97
CA ALA A 351 1.84 -8.73 -3.30
C ALA A 351 0.97 -9.99 -3.33
N ILE A 352 1.39 -11.07 -2.66
CA ILE A 352 0.61 -12.31 -2.53
C ILE A 352 -0.72 -12.04 -1.84
N ASN A 353 -0.71 -11.26 -0.76
CA ASN A 353 -1.93 -10.94 -0.03
C ASN A 353 -2.92 -10.17 -0.90
N ASN A 354 -2.45 -9.21 -1.68
CA ASN A 354 -3.29 -8.41 -2.60
C ASN A 354 -3.88 -9.26 -3.72
N ILE A 355 -3.08 -10.15 -4.31
CA ILE A 355 -3.56 -11.07 -5.33
C ILE A 355 -4.54 -12.07 -4.72
N THR A 356 -4.25 -12.60 -3.53
CA THR A 356 -5.14 -13.54 -2.84
C THR A 356 -6.49 -12.90 -2.55
N LEU A 357 -6.51 -11.68 -2.01
CA LEU A 357 -7.74 -10.96 -1.71
C LEU A 357 -8.65 -10.84 -2.94
N ARG A 358 -8.06 -10.55 -4.11
CA ARG A 358 -8.82 -10.32 -5.35
C ARG A 358 -9.13 -11.57 -6.17
N TYR A 359 -8.25 -12.56 -6.15
CA TYR A 359 -8.24 -13.68 -7.11
C TYR A 359 -8.07 -15.05 -6.45
N PHE A 360 -8.46 -15.18 -5.18
CA PHE A 360 -8.31 -16.44 -4.43
C PHE A 360 -8.82 -17.66 -5.21
N ASN A 361 -9.95 -17.52 -5.92
CA ASN A 361 -10.59 -18.62 -6.63
C ASN A 361 -9.76 -19.11 -7.82
N GLU A 362 -9.08 -18.18 -8.49
CA GLU A 362 -8.24 -18.44 -9.65
C GLU A 362 -6.89 -19.04 -9.26
N ILE A 363 -6.34 -18.66 -8.09
CA ILE A 363 -4.98 -19.05 -7.67
C ILE A 363 -4.92 -20.02 -6.48
N GLU A 364 -6.06 -20.60 -6.06
CA GLU A 364 -6.15 -21.49 -4.89
C GLU A 364 -5.06 -22.58 -4.88
N ASN A 365 -4.83 -23.23 -6.03
CA ASN A 365 -3.90 -24.36 -6.13
C ASN A 365 -2.45 -23.92 -5.93
N GLN A 366 -2.06 -22.77 -6.49
CA GLN A 366 -0.73 -22.20 -6.34
C GLN A 366 -0.50 -21.74 -4.90
N LEU A 367 -1.51 -21.15 -4.26
CA LEU A 367 -1.43 -20.72 -2.86
C LEU A 367 -1.13 -21.89 -1.91
N GLN A 368 -1.68 -23.08 -2.16
CA GLN A 368 -1.40 -24.28 -1.33
C GLN A 368 0.09 -24.63 -1.28
N ASN A 369 0.82 -24.44 -2.38
CA ASN A 369 2.25 -24.68 -2.43
C ASN A 369 3.03 -23.50 -1.84
N LEU A 370 2.62 -22.29 -2.21
CA LEU A 370 3.29 -21.05 -1.79
C LEU A 370 3.34 -20.91 -0.26
N VAL A 371 2.29 -21.31 0.45
CA VAL A 371 2.23 -21.20 1.92
C VAL A 371 3.32 -22.02 2.65
N LEU A 372 3.92 -23.00 1.99
CA LEU A 372 5.05 -23.77 2.52
C LEU A 372 6.28 -22.90 2.78
N TYR A 373 6.42 -21.80 2.04
CA TYR A 373 7.55 -20.89 2.15
C TYR A 373 7.32 -19.75 3.13
N LEU A 374 6.12 -19.60 3.68
CA LEU A 374 5.79 -18.59 4.68
C LEU A 374 6.31 -18.95 6.07
N THR A 375 6.85 -17.96 6.76
CA THR A 375 7.18 -18.02 8.19
C THR A 375 5.90 -17.99 9.04
N ASN A 376 5.97 -18.41 10.29
CA ASN A 376 4.81 -18.41 11.20
C ASN A 376 4.13 -17.04 11.32
N ARG A 377 4.90 -15.94 11.30
CA ARG A 377 4.36 -14.58 11.36
C ARG A 377 3.59 -14.24 10.10
N GLU A 378 4.14 -14.54 8.93
CA GLU A 378 3.50 -14.27 7.64
C GLU A 378 2.25 -15.13 7.45
N ARG A 379 2.28 -16.39 7.92
CA ARG A 379 1.08 -17.25 7.94
C ARG A 379 -0.06 -16.64 8.74
N ASN A 380 0.23 -16.01 9.88
CA ASN A 380 -0.81 -15.35 10.67
C ASN A 380 -1.41 -14.14 9.94
N TYR A 381 -0.58 -13.37 9.21
CA TYR A 381 -1.08 -12.28 8.37
C TYR A 381 -1.94 -12.81 7.22
N PHE A 382 -1.48 -13.86 6.55
CA PHE A 382 -2.22 -14.53 5.48
C PHE A 382 -3.58 -15.08 5.95
N VAL A 383 -3.65 -15.64 7.16
CA VAL A 383 -4.93 -16.04 7.78
C VAL A 383 -5.90 -14.85 7.93
N GLY A 384 -5.39 -13.66 8.23
CA GLY A 384 -6.19 -12.43 8.25
C GLY A 384 -6.82 -12.14 6.88
N ILE A 385 -6.05 -12.27 5.80
CA ILE A 385 -6.55 -12.09 4.43
C ILE A 385 -7.62 -13.14 4.08
N LEU A 386 -7.41 -14.41 4.42
CA LEU A 386 -8.42 -15.45 4.22
C LEU A 386 -9.71 -15.17 5.01
N THR A 387 -9.58 -14.55 6.18
CA THR A 387 -10.73 -14.14 7.01
C THR A 387 -11.49 -13.00 6.34
N GLU A 388 -10.78 -12.03 5.77
CA GLU A 388 -11.42 -10.94 5.03
C GLU A 388 -12.20 -11.45 3.81
N ILE A 389 -11.59 -12.34 3.01
CA ILE A 389 -12.26 -13.00 1.88
C ILE A 389 -13.51 -13.75 2.34
N TYR A 390 -13.43 -14.46 3.47
CA TYR A 390 -14.59 -15.15 4.05
C TYR A 390 -15.72 -14.18 4.40
N LEU A 391 -15.40 -13.07 5.07
CA LEU A 391 -16.39 -12.07 5.44
C LEU A 391 -17.02 -11.41 4.20
N GLU A 392 -16.25 -11.10 3.17
CA GLU A 392 -16.77 -10.56 1.90
C GLU A 392 -17.70 -11.56 1.20
N GLN A 393 -17.29 -12.83 1.12
CA GLN A 393 -18.11 -13.88 0.52
C GLN A 393 -19.40 -14.15 1.32
N ARG A 394 -19.33 -14.13 2.66
CA ARG A 394 -20.50 -14.28 3.55
C ARG A 394 -21.47 -13.13 3.42
N ALA A 395 -20.98 -11.89 3.34
CA ALA A 395 -21.81 -10.70 3.16
C ALA A 395 -22.54 -10.70 1.80
N SER A 396 -21.99 -11.43 0.82
CA SER A 396 -22.57 -11.54 -0.53
C SER A 396 -23.62 -12.65 -0.66
N LEU A 397 -23.77 -13.52 0.36
CA LEU A 397 -24.80 -14.55 0.35
C LEU A 397 -26.19 -13.92 0.51
N LYS A 398 -27.18 -14.54 -0.12
CA LYS A 398 -28.59 -14.11 -0.16
C LYS A 398 -29.50 -15.24 0.28
N ASP A 399 -30.78 -14.92 0.44
CA ASP A 399 -31.82 -15.90 0.78
C ASP A 399 -31.64 -16.50 2.19
N GLY A 400 -31.18 -15.68 3.14
CA GLY A 400 -31.25 -15.99 4.56
C GLY A 400 -32.63 -15.69 5.14
N ASP A 401 -32.89 -16.19 6.34
CA ASP A 401 -34.15 -16.01 7.07
C ASP A 401 -34.19 -14.69 7.85
N ASP A 402 -33.03 -14.16 8.24
CA ASP A 402 -32.85 -12.90 8.99
C ASP A 402 -31.44 -12.33 8.74
N GLU A 403 -31.10 -11.21 9.38
CA GLU A 403 -29.81 -10.54 9.25
C GLU A 403 -29.15 -10.22 10.60
N ILE A 404 -27.81 -10.23 10.61
CA ILE A 404 -27.00 -9.77 11.72
C ILE A 404 -25.98 -8.72 11.26
N LYS A 405 -25.79 -7.66 12.05
CA LYS A 405 -24.76 -6.65 11.81
C LYS A 405 -23.56 -6.90 12.72
N VAL A 406 -22.41 -7.22 12.13
CA VAL A 406 -21.15 -7.42 12.86
C VAL A 406 -20.09 -6.47 12.31
N LYS A 407 -19.49 -5.66 13.19
CA LYS A 407 -18.45 -4.66 12.83
C LYS A 407 -18.83 -3.78 11.63
N GLY A 408 -20.09 -3.34 11.58
CA GLY A 408 -20.57 -2.45 10.52
C GLY A 408 -21.08 -3.15 9.26
N ARG A 409 -20.80 -4.44 9.04
CA ARG A 409 -21.27 -5.21 7.88
C ARG A 409 -22.50 -6.05 8.22
N LEU A 410 -23.41 -6.19 7.25
CA LEU A 410 -24.61 -7.02 7.36
C LEU A 410 -24.35 -8.41 6.79
N TYR A 411 -24.84 -9.43 7.48
CA TYR A 411 -24.73 -10.83 7.11
C TYR A 411 -26.09 -11.50 7.22
N GLN A 412 -26.45 -12.28 6.20
CA GLN A 412 -27.62 -13.16 6.25
C GLN A 412 -27.38 -14.31 7.26
N ILE A 413 -28.42 -14.69 7.99
CA ILE A 413 -28.45 -15.84 8.90
C ILE A 413 -29.54 -16.83 8.49
N TRP A 414 -29.30 -18.11 8.69
CA TRP A 414 -30.25 -19.20 8.41
C TRP A 414 -30.66 -19.84 9.73
N LEU A 415 -31.95 -19.80 10.04
CA LEU A 415 -32.49 -20.24 11.34
C LEU A 415 -32.73 -21.75 11.36
N ASP A 416 -33.27 -22.29 10.26
CA ASP A 416 -33.70 -23.68 10.15
C ASP A 416 -32.80 -24.53 9.24
N SER A 417 -31.72 -23.96 8.71
CA SER A 417 -30.77 -24.64 7.82
C SER A 417 -29.34 -24.16 8.01
N GLU A 418 -28.37 -24.93 7.52
CA GLU A 418 -26.97 -24.48 7.49
C GLU A 418 -26.76 -23.45 6.38
N PRO A 419 -25.95 -22.39 6.61
CA PRO A 419 -25.60 -21.44 5.57
C PRO A 419 -24.90 -22.15 4.40
N PRO A 420 -25.15 -21.73 3.14
CA PRO A 420 -24.44 -22.31 2.02
C PRO A 420 -22.95 -21.97 2.11
N LEU A 421 -22.11 -23.00 2.00
CA LEU A 421 -20.66 -22.83 2.09
C LEU A 421 -20.13 -21.87 1.01
N THR A 422 -19.35 -20.89 1.44
CA THR A 422 -18.60 -19.97 0.60
C THR A 422 -17.53 -20.72 -0.21
N TYR A 423 -16.98 -20.08 -1.24
CA TYR A 423 -15.91 -20.69 -2.02
C TYR A 423 -14.65 -20.90 -1.17
N ILE A 424 -14.28 -19.90 -0.35
CA ILE A 424 -13.11 -20.00 0.54
C ILE A 424 -13.24 -21.15 1.53
N GLU A 425 -14.42 -21.37 2.13
CA GLU A 425 -14.65 -22.52 3.01
C GLU A 425 -14.48 -23.84 2.25
N LYS A 426 -15.09 -23.96 1.06
CA LYS A 426 -14.94 -25.15 0.19
C LYS A 426 -13.47 -25.41 -0.14
N ALA A 427 -12.71 -24.37 -0.46
CA ALA A 427 -11.27 -24.47 -0.73
C ALA A 427 -10.49 -24.93 0.50
N LEU A 428 -10.68 -24.30 1.65
CA LEU A 428 -9.98 -24.68 2.88
C LEU A 428 -10.34 -26.08 3.35
N PHE A 429 -11.58 -26.55 3.13
CA PHE A 429 -11.93 -27.96 3.33
C PHE A 429 -11.13 -28.89 2.42
N ARG A 430 -10.90 -28.52 1.16
CA ARG A 430 -10.01 -29.27 0.26
C ARG A 430 -8.57 -29.28 0.78
N TRP A 431 -8.06 -28.15 1.28
CA TRP A 431 -6.70 -28.06 1.84
C TRP A 431 -6.54 -28.98 3.06
N VAL A 432 -7.58 -29.09 3.89
CA VAL A 432 -7.60 -30.02 5.02
C VAL A 432 -7.61 -31.49 4.55
N ARG A 433 -8.38 -31.80 3.49
CA ARG A 433 -8.60 -33.19 3.03
C ARG A 433 -7.52 -33.76 2.08
N ARG A 434 -6.82 -32.93 1.29
CA ARG A 434 -5.98 -33.38 0.15
C ARG A 434 -4.87 -34.39 0.52
N GLU A 435 -4.29 -34.32 1.72
CA GLU A 435 -3.27 -35.30 2.14
C GLU A 435 -3.84 -36.69 2.45
N GLN A 436 -5.13 -36.81 2.79
CA GLN A 436 -5.73 -38.12 3.07
C GLN A 436 -5.80 -39.00 1.81
N ASN A 437 -5.90 -38.40 0.62
CA ASN A 437 -6.06 -39.14 -0.63
C ASN A 437 -4.71 -39.52 -1.28
N GLN A 438 -3.68 -38.67 -1.18
CA GLN A 438 -2.34 -39.01 -1.71
C GLN A 438 -1.61 -40.05 -0.84
N ALA A 439 -1.82 -40.05 0.48
CA ALA A 439 -1.28 -41.07 1.37
C ALA A 439 -1.91 -42.47 1.15
N ASN A 440 -3.08 -42.55 0.52
CA ASN A 440 -3.78 -43.81 0.26
C ASN A 440 -3.42 -44.44 -1.10
N GLN A 441 -2.77 -43.72 -2.01
CA GLN A 441 -2.47 -44.22 -3.36
C GLN A 441 -1.03 -44.72 -3.53
N ASN A 442 -0.08 -44.30 -2.68
CA ASN A 442 1.31 -44.74 -2.75
C ASN A 442 1.81 -45.28 -1.39
N GLN A 443 1.88 -46.61 -1.31
CA GLN A 443 2.66 -47.45 -0.39
C GLN A 443 2.15 -47.77 1.03
N LYS A 444 1.99 -49.09 1.23
CA LYS A 444 2.28 -49.84 2.46
C LYS A 444 3.63 -49.39 3.06
N VAL A 445 3.65 -49.18 4.38
CA VAL A 445 4.81 -49.15 5.32
C VAL A 445 5.34 -47.76 5.73
N ILE A 446 5.48 -47.62 7.06
CA ILE A 446 5.91 -46.49 7.91
C ILE A 446 4.81 -45.45 8.18
N LYS A 447 4.17 -45.57 9.36
CA LYS A 447 3.36 -44.50 9.98
C LYS A 447 4.21 -43.23 10.08
N PRO A 448 3.95 -42.16 9.31
CA PRO A 448 4.49 -40.86 9.65
C PRO A 448 3.68 -40.36 10.84
N ARG A 449 4.34 -39.88 11.91
CA ARG A 449 3.69 -38.97 12.86
C ARG A 449 3.05 -37.86 12.02
N LYS A 450 1.72 -37.75 12.04
CA LYS A 450 0.90 -36.79 11.27
C LYS A 450 1.30 -35.35 11.58
N ALA A 451 2.41 -34.87 11.01
CA ALA A 451 2.70 -33.44 10.95
C ALA A 451 1.71 -32.85 9.93
N LYS A 452 0.90 -31.90 10.37
CA LYS A 452 -0.01 -31.18 9.46
C LYS A 452 0.85 -30.43 8.43
N THR A 453 0.47 -30.46 7.16
CA THR A 453 1.09 -29.57 6.16
C THR A 453 0.84 -28.10 6.51
N ALA A 454 1.71 -27.20 6.03
CA ALA A 454 1.52 -25.76 6.25
C ALA A 454 0.15 -25.26 5.77
N ALA A 455 -0.34 -25.80 4.64
CA ALA A 455 -1.67 -25.51 4.12
C ALA A 455 -2.78 -25.98 5.07
N GLN A 456 -2.68 -27.18 5.66
CA GLN A 456 -3.62 -27.64 6.68
C GLN A 456 -3.58 -26.79 7.94
N GLU A 457 -2.39 -26.42 8.41
CA GLU A 457 -2.26 -25.55 9.58
C GLU A 457 -2.93 -24.19 9.36
N ILE A 458 -2.72 -23.59 8.19
CA ILE A 458 -3.35 -22.33 7.79
C ILE A 458 -4.87 -22.49 7.68
N ALA A 459 -5.34 -23.54 7.01
CA ALA A 459 -6.77 -23.78 6.86
C ALA A 459 -7.48 -23.92 8.21
N LEU A 460 -6.91 -24.69 9.14
CA LEU A 460 -7.47 -24.84 10.49
C LEU A 460 -7.44 -23.54 11.30
N ARG A 461 -6.37 -22.75 11.16
CA ARG A 461 -6.29 -21.42 11.80
C ARG A 461 -7.30 -20.45 11.18
N ALA A 462 -7.51 -20.50 9.87
CA ALA A 462 -8.51 -19.70 9.18
C ALA A 462 -9.92 -20.04 9.66
N PHE A 463 -10.31 -21.32 9.75
CA PHE A 463 -11.61 -21.70 10.35
C PHE A 463 -11.77 -21.20 11.79
N THR A 464 -10.71 -21.22 12.59
CA THR A 464 -10.75 -20.65 13.95
C THR A 464 -10.98 -19.14 13.91
N SER A 465 -10.34 -18.46 12.96
CA SER A 465 -10.48 -17.02 12.73
C SER A 465 -11.89 -16.66 12.24
N PHE A 466 -12.49 -17.47 11.35
CA PHE A 466 -13.86 -17.28 10.86
C PHE A 466 -14.86 -17.34 12.02
N ALA A 467 -14.74 -18.37 12.85
CA ALA A 467 -15.58 -18.53 14.04
C ALA A 467 -15.45 -17.36 15.02
N MET A 468 -14.25 -16.78 15.16
CA MET A 468 -14.04 -15.59 15.99
C MET A 468 -14.54 -14.30 15.34
N ALA A 469 -14.55 -14.23 14.01
CA ALA A 469 -14.92 -13.03 13.27
C ALA A 469 -16.43 -12.88 13.07
N LEU A 470 -17.16 -14.00 12.88
CA LEU A 470 -18.60 -14.00 12.59
C LEU A 470 -19.35 -15.15 13.27
N ASP A 471 -18.93 -16.41 13.11
CA ASP A 471 -19.82 -17.56 13.32
C ASP A 471 -20.31 -17.68 14.76
N ARG A 472 -19.48 -17.37 15.76
CA ARG A 472 -19.91 -17.38 17.18
C ARG A 472 -21.02 -16.37 17.49
N GLU A 473 -20.95 -15.22 16.84
CA GLU A 473 -21.91 -14.13 17.04
C GLU A 473 -23.22 -14.44 16.30
N GLU A 474 -23.13 -15.05 15.11
CA GLU A 474 -24.25 -15.65 14.38
C GLU A 474 -24.95 -16.74 15.23
N GLU A 475 -24.21 -17.72 15.75
CA GLU A 475 -24.73 -18.77 16.64
C GLU A 475 -25.39 -18.21 17.91
N ARG A 476 -24.86 -17.13 18.47
CA ARG A 476 -25.47 -16.43 19.61
C ARG A 476 -26.80 -15.82 19.21
N ARG A 477 -26.84 -15.13 18.07
CA ARG A 477 -28.05 -14.47 17.57
C ARG A 477 -29.16 -15.44 17.22
N ILE A 478 -28.84 -16.55 16.55
CA ILE A 478 -29.80 -17.60 16.21
C ILE A 478 -30.44 -18.18 17.48
N ARG A 479 -29.64 -18.42 18.54
CA ARG A 479 -30.17 -18.88 19.84
C ARG A 479 -31.14 -17.88 20.47
N GLU A 480 -30.80 -16.59 20.47
CA GLU A 480 -31.70 -15.55 21.01
C GLU A 480 -33.03 -15.47 20.25
N ILE A 481 -33.00 -15.63 18.93
CA ILE A 481 -34.20 -15.64 18.09
C ILE A 481 -35.06 -16.85 18.45
N ASN A 482 -34.46 -18.04 18.50
CA ASN A 482 -35.16 -19.28 18.82
C ASN A 482 -35.76 -19.28 20.24
N GLU A 483 -35.04 -18.74 21.23
CA GLU A 483 -35.56 -18.58 22.60
C GLU A 483 -36.79 -17.65 22.64
N LYS A 484 -36.75 -16.52 21.92
CA LYS A 484 -37.90 -15.61 21.81
C LYS A 484 -39.10 -16.28 21.14
N PHE A 485 -38.89 -17.02 20.07
CA PHE A 485 -39.97 -17.77 19.41
C PHE A 485 -40.58 -18.84 20.30
N ASN A 486 -39.78 -19.55 21.09
CA ASN A 486 -40.27 -20.58 22.02
C ASN A 486 -41.02 -19.97 23.22
N HIS A 487 -40.58 -18.82 23.73
CA HIS A 487 -41.32 -18.08 24.74
C HIS A 487 -42.64 -17.51 24.21
N ALA A 488 -42.68 -17.07 22.95
CA ALA A 488 -43.92 -16.59 22.33
C ALA A 488 -44.94 -17.73 22.06
N LYS A 489 -44.48 -18.97 21.84
CA LYS A 489 -45.36 -20.14 21.63
C LYS A 489 -45.88 -20.78 22.93
N SER A 490 -45.27 -20.48 24.07
CA SER A 490 -45.64 -21.07 25.38
C SER A 490 -46.59 -20.20 26.21
N ASN A 491 -46.81 -18.95 25.80
CA ASN A 491 -47.89 -18.08 26.26
C ASN A 491 -49.04 -18.12 25.26
#